data_AF-A0A7W1J0K2-F1
#
_entry.id   AF-A0A7W1J0K2-F1
#
_cell.length_a   1.000
_cell.length_b   1.000
_cell.length_c   1.000
_cell.angle_alpha   90.00
_cell.angle_beta   90.00
_cell.angle_gamma   90.00
#
_symmetry.space_group_name_H-M   'P 1'
#
loop_
_entity.id
_entity.type
_entity.pdbx_description
1 polymer ?
#
loop_
_entity_poly.entity_id
_entity_poly.type
_entity_poly.pdbx_seq_one_letter_code
_entity_poly.pdbx_strand_id
1 'polypeptide(L)' 'MGMLFVFTGLGLLLFIGAVAALIWSIRSGQLDDLDTPAMRVLNDDAAPRPPAPPPATTPSEQPSKTP' A
#
# COMPACT_ATOMS: atom_id res chain seq x y z
N MET A 1 -24.58 -12.44 43.40
CA MET A 1 -24.42 -13.59 42.49
C MET A 1 -24.97 -13.38 41.07
N GLY A 2 -25.84 -12.40 40.78
CA GLY A 2 -26.38 -12.19 39.43
C GLY A 2 -25.44 -11.52 38.40
N MET A 3 -24.62 -10.56 38.84
CA MET A 3 -23.74 -9.79 37.93
C MET A 3 -22.70 -10.65 37.22
N LEU A 4 -22.17 -11.68 37.88
CA LEU A 4 -21.19 -12.58 37.28
C LEU A 4 -21.78 -13.28 36.06
N PHE A 5 -23.00 -13.81 36.16
CA PHE A 5 -23.67 -14.46 35.02
C PHE A 5 -23.91 -13.50 33.86
N VAL A 6 -24.27 -12.24 34.14
CA VAL A 6 -24.45 -11.21 33.11
C VAL A 6 -23.14 -10.92 32.38
N PHE A 7 -22.05 -10.69 33.11
CA PHE A 7 -20.74 -10.42 32.49
C PHE A 7 -20.16 -11.64 31.78
N THR A 8 -20.35 -12.84 32.32
CA THR A 8 -19.96 -14.09 31.65
C THR A 8 -20.73 -14.27 30.36
N GLY A 9 -22.05 -14.06 30.36
CA GLY A 9 -22.87 -14.16 29.14
C GLY A 9 -22.49 -13.11 28.09
N LEU A 10 -22.31 -11.86 28.50
CA LEU A 10 -21.88 -10.79 27.61
C LEU A 10 -20.47 -11.04 27.03
N GLY A 11 -19.54 -11.50 27.87
CA GLY A 11 -18.19 -11.87 27.44
C GLY A 11 -18.20 -13.01 26.43
N LEU A 12 -19.03 -14.04 26.65
CA LEU A 12 -19.17 -15.16 25.72
C LEU A 12 -19.77 -14.70 24.38
N LEU A 13 -20.77 -13.82 24.40
CA LEU A 13 -21.37 -13.25 23.20
C LEU A 13 -20.33 -12.46 22.39
N LEU A 14 -19.56 -11.60 23.06
CA LEU A 14 -18.49 -10.83 22.42
C LEU A 14 -17.38 -11.73 21.87
N PHE A 15 -17.00 -12.79 22.60
CA PHE A 15 -16.01 -13.77 22.15
C PHE A 15 -16.46 -14.47 20.86
N ILE A 16 -17.70 -14.95 20.82
CA ILE A 16 -18.27 -15.57 19.61
C ILE A 16 -18.29 -14.57 18.45
N GLY A 17 -18.72 -13.32 18.71
CA GLY A 17 -18.71 -12.26 17.72
C GLY A 17 -17.31 -11.97 17.16
N ALA A 18 -16.30 -11.91 18.03
CA ALA A 18 -14.91 -11.71 17.63
C ALA A 18 -14.38 -12.87 16.77
N VAL A 19 -14.65 -14.12 17.16
CA VAL A 19 -14.24 -15.31 16.38
C VAL A 19 -14.94 -15.32 15.01
N ALA A 20 -16.24 -15.01 14.95
CA ALA A 20 -16.98 -14.93 13.69
C ALA A 20 -16.42 -13.84 12.78
N ALA A 21 -16.15 -12.65 13.32
CA ALA A 21 -15.54 -11.55 12.58
C ALA A 21 -14.12 -11.90 12.08
N LEU A 22 -13.33 -12.61 12.89
CA LEU A 22 -12.00 -13.08 12.50
C LEU A 22 -12.08 -14.09 11.35
N ILE A 23 -12.96 -15.09 11.44
CA ILE A 23 -13.18 -16.07 10.36
C ILE A 23 -13.63 -15.36 9.08
N TRP A 24 -14.52 -14.38 9.19
CA TRP A 24 -14.94 -13.56 8.04
C TRP A 24 -13.75 -12.81 7.43
N SER A 25 -12.94 -12.11 8.24
CA SER A 25 -11.75 -11.38 7.79
C SER A 25 -10.75 -12.27 7.03
N ILE A 26 -10.46 -13.47 7.57
CA ILE A 26 -9.58 -14.46 6.93
C ILE A 26 -10.17 -14.89 5.57
N ARG A 27 -11.47 -15.20 5.53
CA ARG A 27 -12.14 -15.62 4.28
C ARG A 27 -12.25 -14.49 3.25
N SER A 28 -12.32 -13.25 3.69
CA SER A 28 -12.37 -12.05 2.85
C SER A 28 -11.01 -11.63 2.30
N GLY A 29 -9.91 -12.29 2.71
CA GLY A 29 -8.57 -11.98 2.21
C GLY A 29 -8.00 -10.65 2.72
N GLN A 30 -8.59 -10.03 3.75
CA GLN A 30 -8.08 -8.77 4.34
C GLN A 30 -6.68 -8.91 4.95
N LEU A 31 -6.24 -10.13 5.24
CA LEU A 31 -4.91 -10.43 5.77
C LEU A 31 -3.85 -10.68 4.69
N ASP A 32 -4.23 -10.63 3.40
CA ASP A 32 -3.33 -10.93 2.27
C ASP A 32 -2.52 -9.69 1.83
N ASP A 33 -3.01 -8.47 2.12
CA ASP A 33 -2.32 -7.22 1.75
C ASP A 33 -1.31 -6.76 2.83
N LEU A 34 -0.40 -7.66 3.20
CA LEU A 34 0.73 -7.36 4.10
C LEU A 34 2.05 -7.11 3.33
N ASP A 35 2.10 -7.49 2.05
CA ASP A 35 3.31 -7.44 1.22
C ASP A 35 3.54 -6.09 0.54
N THR A 36 2.47 -5.37 0.18
CA THR A 36 2.52 -4.12 -0.58
C THR A 36 3.20 -2.93 0.13
N PRO A 37 3.03 -2.68 1.45
CA PRO A 37 3.53 -1.46 2.09
C PRO A 37 5.04 -1.47 2.39
N ALA A 38 5.62 -2.61 2.76
CA ALA A 38 7.04 -2.71 3.12
C ALA A 38 7.98 -2.48 1.93
N MET A 39 7.56 -2.84 0.72
CA MET A 39 8.35 -2.64 -0.50
C MET A 39 8.34 -1.18 -0.98
N ARG A 40 7.31 -0.39 -0.65
CA ARG A 40 7.25 1.03 -1.01
C ARG A 40 8.23 1.87 -0.19
N VAL A 41 8.28 1.67 1.13
CA VAL A 41 9.19 2.43 2.00
C VAL A 41 10.66 2.16 1.67
N LEU A 42 11.02 0.95 1.25
CA LEU A 42 12.39 0.62 0.84
C LEU A 42 12.78 1.25 -0.51
N ASN A 43 11.81 1.44 -1.41
CA ASN A 43 12.05 2.02 -2.74
C ASN A 43 11.89 3.56 -2.78
N ASP A 44 11.21 4.17 -1.82
CA ASP A 44 10.95 5.62 -1.78
C ASP A 44 12.19 6.46 -1.38
N ASP A 45 13.20 5.84 -0.73
CA ASP A 45 14.50 6.47 -0.43
C ASP A 45 15.43 6.55 -1.65
N ALA A 46 15.08 5.91 -2.77
CA ALA A 46 15.76 6.12 -4.04
C ALA A 46 15.30 7.46 -4.62
N ALA A 47 15.94 8.55 -4.18
CA ALA A 47 15.71 9.89 -4.68
C ALA A 47 15.58 9.89 -6.22
N PRO A 48 14.58 10.58 -6.80
CA PRO A 48 14.45 10.68 -8.25
C PRO A 48 15.77 11.18 -8.84
N ARG A 49 16.39 10.38 -9.72
CA ARG A 49 17.52 10.87 -10.52
C ARG A 49 17.00 12.08 -11.30
N PRO A 50 17.62 13.27 -11.16
CA PRO A 50 17.20 14.45 -11.89
C PRO A 50 17.10 14.13 -13.38
N PRO A 51 16.08 14.63 -14.09
CA PRO A 51 15.96 14.42 -15.53
C PRO A 51 17.26 14.86 -16.20
N ALA A 52 17.83 13.99 -17.04
CA ALA A 52 19.00 14.34 -17.82
C ALA A 52 18.67 15.58 -18.66
N PRO A 53 19.55 16.60 -18.68
CA PRO A 53 19.28 17.82 -19.44
C PRO A 53 19.01 17.44 -20.90
N PRO A 54 17.99 18.05 -21.54
CA PRO A 54 17.68 17.78 -22.94
C PRO A 54 18.94 18.03 -23.79
N PRO A 55 19.19 17.21 -24.82
CA PRO A 55 20.32 17.43 -25.71
C PRO A 55 20.25 18.86 -26.21
N ALA A 56 21.28 19.65 -25.93
CA ALA A 56 21.37 21.02 -26.39
C ALA A 56 21.20 20.99 -27.92
N THR A 57 20.06 21.47 -28.39
CA THR A 57 19.79 21.64 -29.80
C THR A 57 20.85 22.60 -30.33
N THR A 58 21.85 22.06 -31.00
CA THR A 58 22.73 22.82 -31.89
C THR A 58 21.93 23.08 -33.17
N PRO A 59 21.06 24.10 -33.17
CA PRO A 59 21.12 25.12 -34.20
C PRO A 59 22.52 25.67 -34.48
N SER A 60 23.26 24.97 -35.32
CA SER A 60 24.13 25.59 -36.30
C SER A 60 24.34 24.66 -37.47
N GLU A 61 24.37 25.28 -38.64
CA GLU A 61 24.83 24.74 -39.92
C GLU A 61 23.82 23.93 -40.75
N GLN A 62 22.83 24.66 -41.28
CA GLN A 62 22.34 24.39 -42.63
C GLN A 62 23.21 25.20 -43.61
N PRO A 63 24.22 24.59 -44.26
CA PRO A 63 24.84 25.22 -45.41
C PRO A 63 23.88 25.07 -46.59
N SER A 64 23.54 26.21 -47.16
CA SER A 64 23.13 26.36 -48.53
C SER A 64 23.86 25.39 -49.46
N LYS A 65 23.12 24.67 -50.32
CA LYS A 65 23.37 24.60 -51.78
C LYS A 65 22.18 24.00 -52.53
N THR A 66 21.74 24.78 -53.51
CA THR A 66 20.94 24.44 -54.68
C THR A 66 21.59 23.31 -55.49
N PRO A 67 20.81 22.66 -56.35
CA PRO A 67 21.08 22.79 -57.79
C PRO A 67 19.97 23.54 -58.53
#